data_AF-A0A2J7YPC9-F1
#
_entry.id   AF-A0A2J7YPC9-F1
#
_cell.length_a   1.000
_cell.length_b   1.000
_cell.length_c   1.000
_cell.angle_alpha   90.00
_cell.angle_beta   90.00
_cell.angle_gamma   90.00
#
_symmetry.space_group_name_H-M   'P 1'
#
loop_
_entity.id
_entity.type
_entity.pdbx_description
1 polymer ?
#
loop_
_entity_poly.entity_id
_entity_poly.type
_entity_poly.pdbx_seq_one_letter_code
_entity_poly.pdbx_strand_id
1 'polypeptide(L)'
;MSEAGTVVADPWSSKIRQHEAVAAADPDLAFDLHVLTGPAELTAHLAPRRDRTVVLRPEISDDTGSAVLVRPGAAPPEPEIRRLWDRGGRIVAHDHVPGTPCFVNGVVLDGVLHLTDVWRCFSLEEGPRSLLTSVVNLAPGSPRERELAHRLSPVVKGVGLASGPVTFEAVTGAGGTVKVVKFAARAAGHPLPHLCSLLGLPDQAAALAGGSRALAGRPTEPGFVADYAFVAREGGRLVRIEGLDKIRALRSYAGDIFLPTPGETITPTTGEGGAGAILLRNQDEEILLADVEFCQQRNREGVFAVAADAGRPLGR
;
A
#
# COMPACT_ATOMS: atom_id res chain seq x y z
N MET A 1 17.12 41.62 -2.00
CA MET A 1 17.23 40.78 -0.79
C MET A 1 16.03 39.86 -0.79
N SER A 2 16.21 38.62 -1.24
CA SER A 2 15.17 37.60 -1.27
C SER A 2 15.13 36.96 0.11
N GLU A 3 13.99 37.08 0.80
CA GLU A 3 13.73 36.28 1.99
C GLU A 3 13.66 34.82 1.55
N ALA A 4 14.57 34.01 2.11
CA ALA A 4 14.51 32.57 2.03
C ALA A 4 13.21 32.13 2.72
N GLY A 5 12.22 31.74 1.93
CA GLY A 5 11.01 31.13 2.44
C GLY A 5 11.39 29.87 3.21
N THR A 6 11.21 29.91 4.53
CA THR A 6 11.29 28.73 5.38
C THR A 6 10.27 27.73 4.85
N VAL A 7 10.74 26.64 4.24
CA VAL A 7 9.87 25.51 3.88
C VAL A 7 9.32 24.98 5.20
N VAL A 8 8.08 25.34 5.52
CA VAL A 8 7.36 24.72 6.62
C VAL A 8 7.19 23.27 6.22
N ALA A 9 7.86 22.36 6.92
CA ALA A 9 7.70 20.93 6.71
C ALA A 9 6.19 20.61 6.77
N ASP A 10 5.68 19.93 5.75
CA ASP A 10 4.28 19.49 5.71
C ASP A 10 4.01 18.74 7.03
N PRO A 11 3.12 19.25 7.91
CA PRO A 11 2.85 18.64 9.21
C PRO A 11 2.33 17.20 9.06
N TRP A 12 1.78 16.88 7.89
CA TRP A 12 1.29 15.56 7.54
C TRP A 12 2.35 14.61 7.00
N SER A 13 3.64 14.97 7.06
CA SER A 13 4.75 14.03 6.80
C SER A 13 5.05 13.10 7.99
N SER A 14 4.62 13.48 9.21
CA SER A 14 4.84 12.70 10.43
C SER A 14 3.67 11.75 10.71
N LYS A 15 3.93 10.44 10.79
CA LYS A 15 2.91 9.45 11.21
C LYS A 15 2.40 9.68 12.62
N ILE A 16 3.19 10.33 13.49
CA ILE A 16 2.74 10.70 14.84
C ILE A 16 1.66 11.77 14.74
N ARG A 17 1.90 12.84 13.98
CA ARG A 17 0.90 13.90 13.76
C ARG A 17 -0.36 13.40 13.06
N GLN A 18 -0.19 12.54 12.06
CA GLN A 18 -1.32 11.88 11.41
C GLN A 18 -2.13 11.04 12.39
N HIS A 19 -1.46 10.24 13.22
CA HIS A 19 -2.10 9.42 14.25
C HIS A 19 -2.85 10.27 15.29
N GLU A 20 -2.22 11.32 15.80
CA GLU A 20 -2.84 12.28 16.73
C GLU A 20 -4.12 12.88 16.14
N ALA A 21 -4.08 13.30 14.88
CA ALA A 21 -5.24 13.87 14.19
C ALA A 21 -6.36 12.84 13.97
N VAL A 22 -6.01 11.60 13.59
CA VAL A 22 -6.98 10.51 13.46
C VAL A 22 -7.61 10.21 14.81
N ALA A 23 -6.81 10.05 15.87
CA ALA A 23 -7.28 9.74 17.21
C ALA A 23 -8.18 10.85 17.79
N ALA A 24 -7.86 12.11 17.51
CA ALA A 24 -8.68 13.26 17.92
C ALA A 24 -10.03 13.31 17.17
N ALA A 25 -10.07 12.87 15.91
CA ALA A 25 -11.28 12.85 15.10
C ALA A 25 -12.19 11.65 15.42
N ASP A 26 -11.60 10.45 15.53
CA ASP A 26 -12.27 9.20 15.91
C ASP A 26 -11.22 8.21 16.48
N PRO A 27 -11.19 8.00 17.82
CA PRO A 27 -10.27 7.05 18.45
C PRO A 27 -10.37 5.62 17.90
N ASP A 28 -11.54 5.21 17.40
CA ASP A 28 -11.73 3.87 16.86
C ASP A 28 -11.00 3.68 15.53
N LEU A 29 -10.63 4.76 14.84
CA LEU A 29 -9.80 4.72 13.63
C LEU A 29 -8.31 4.67 13.92
N ALA A 30 -7.89 5.06 15.12
CA ALA A 30 -6.48 5.10 15.48
C ALA A 30 -5.97 3.72 15.95
N PHE A 31 -4.72 3.42 15.63
CA PHE A 31 -4.00 2.32 16.27
C PHE A 31 -3.64 2.68 17.72
N ASP A 32 -3.44 1.69 18.58
CA ASP A 32 -2.73 1.90 19.84
C ASP A 32 -1.23 2.06 19.54
N LEU A 33 -0.83 3.31 19.27
CA LEU A 33 0.47 3.65 18.72
C LEU A 33 1.42 4.10 19.83
N HIS A 34 2.61 3.52 19.83
CA HIS A 34 3.72 3.89 20.68
C HIS A 34 4.83 4.54 19.87
N VAL A 35 5.40 5.63 20.39
CA VAL A 35 6.57 6.28 19.81
C VAL A 35 7.80 5.79 20.55
N LEU A 36 8.76 5.26 19.80
CA LEU A 36 10.02 4.74 20.29
C LEU A 36 11.14 5.66 19.80
N THR A 37 11.96 6.13 20.74
CA THR A 37 13.05 7.08 20.49
C THR A 37 14.43 6.41 20.48
N GLY A 38 14.52 5.13 20.86
CA GLY A 38 15.75 4.37 20.71
C GLY A 38 15.62 2.86 20.96
N PRO A 39 16.73 2.11 20.79
CA PRO A 39 16.74 0.64 20.86
C PRO A 39 16.32 0.07 22.23
N ALA A 40 16.63 0.76 23.33
CA ALA A 40 16.25 0.31 24.67
C ALA A 40 14.72 0.32 24.86
N GLU A 41 14.05 1.38 24.40
CA GLU A 41 12.59 1.48 24.42
C GLU A 41 11.94 0.42 23.53
N LEU A 42 12.50 0.17 22.35
CA LEU A 42 12.04 -0.91 21.47
C LEU A 42 12.12 -2.28 22.18
N THR A 43 13.25 -2.56 22.83
CA THR A 43 13.43 -3.82 23.57
C THR A 43 12.39 -3.96 24.68
N ALA A 44 12.17 -2.90 25.46
CA ALA A 44 11.16 -2.88 26.52
C ALA A 44 9.73 -3.01 25.96
N HIS A 45 9.45 -2.40 24.81
CA HIS A 45 8.15 -2.47 24.13
C HIS A 45 7.85 -3.89 23.60
N LEU A 46 8.84 -4.58 23.03
CA LEU A 46 8.69 -5.93 22.48
C LEU A 46 8.65 -7.03 23.55
N ALA A 47 9.33 -6.84 24.69
CA ALA A 47 9.41 -7.85 25.76
C ALA A 47 8.06 -8.41 26.24
N PRO A 48 7.01 -7.61 26.49
CA PRO A 48 5.69 -8.11 26.88
C PRO A 48 4.82 -8.59 25.70
N ARG A 49 5.27 -8.41 24.45
CA ARG A 49 4.50 -8.68 23.21
C ARG A 49 5.02 -9.91 22.44
N ARG A 50 5.65 -10.87 23.12
CA ARG A 50 6.25 -12.05 22.49
C ARG A 50 5.24 -13.01 21.85
N ASP A 51 3.96 -12.88 22.22
CA ASP A 51 2.83 -13.70 21.79
C ASP A 51 2.09 -13.13 20.55
N ARG A 52 2.45 -11.94 20.08
CA ARG A 52 1.74 -11.22 19.01
C ARG A 52 2.69 -10.57 18.01
N THR A 53 2.18 -10.25 16.83
CA THR A 53 2.94 -9.51 15.82
C THR A 53 2.92 -8.02 16.16
N VAL A 54 4.09 -7.40 16.20
CA VAL A 54 4.26 -5.95 16.33
C VAL A 54 4.69 -5.36 15.00
N VAL A 55 4.05 -4.27 14.59
CA VAL A 55 4.37 -3.55 13.36
C VAL A 55 5.19 -2.31 13.71
N LEU A 56 6.37 -2.19 13.11
CA LEU A 56 7.27 -1.06 13.27
C LEU A 56 7.33 -0.25 11.97
N ARG A 57 7.28 1.08 12.06
CA ARG A 57 7.45 2.00 10.91
C ARG A 57 8.33 3.19 11.32
N PRO A 58 9.07 3.83 10.40
CA PRO A 58 9.69 5.11 10.71
C PRO A 58 8.58 6.17 10.85
N GLU A 59 8.79 7.15 11.71
CA GLU A 59 7.85 8.28 11.83
C GLU A 59 7.65 8.98 10.48
N ILE A 60 8.75 9.40 9.86
CA ILE A 60 8.77 10.09 8.57
C ILE A 60 9.17 9.08 7.50
N SER A 61 8.49 9.10 6.36
CA SER A 61 8.87 8.30 5.20
C SER A 61 8.43 8.97 3.91
N ASP A 62 9.32 9.00 2.93
CA ASP A 62 9.10 9.57 1.58
C ASP A 62 8.25 8.66 0.67
N ASP A 63 7.31 7.91 1.27
CA ASP A 63 6.45 6.88 0.68
C ASP A 63 7.08 5.50 0.41
N THR A 64 6.22 4.47 0.52
CA THR A 64 6.37 3.01 0.33
C THR A 64 6.89 2.11 1.47
N GLY A 65 6.17 0.99 1.69
CA GLY A 65 6.63 -0.32 2.17
C GLY A 65 7.54 -0.39 3.40
N SER A 66 7.43 0.53 4.35
CA SER A 66 8.39 0.67 5.46
C SER A 66 8.01 -0.08 6.73
N ALA A 67 6.95 -0.89 6.68
CA ALA A 67 6.56 -1.71 7.82
C ALA A 67 7.52 -2.89 7.99
N VAL A 68 8.03 -3.04 9.21
CA VAL A 68 8.79 -4.21 9.65
C VAL A 68 7.92 -4.95 10.67
N LEU A 69 7.74 -6.25 10.43
CA LEU A 69 6.93 -7.13 11.25
C LEU A 69 7.84 -7.91 12.20
N VAL A 70 7.67 -7.68 13.49
CA VAL A 70 8.25 -8.53 14.54
C VAL A 70 7.23 -9.59 14.90
N ARG A 71 7.44 -10.83 14.45
CA ARG A 71 6.48 -11.93 14.62
C ARG A 71 6.63 -12.63 15.97
N PRO A 72 5.55 -13.25 16.49
CA PRO A 72 5.61 -14.06 17.70
C PRO A 72 6.71 -15.11 17.62
N GLY A 73 7.49 -15.24 18.69
CA GLY A 73 8.57 -16.22 18.79
C GLY A 73 9.78 -16.03 17.84
N ALA A 74 9.75 -15.07 16.92
CA ALA A 74 10.88 -14.77 16.05
C ALA A 74 11.86 -13.78 16.72
N ALA A 75 13.14 -13.90 16.40
CA ALA A 75 14.11 -12.87 16.75
C ALA A 75 13.77 -11.55 16.00
N PRO A 76 13.92 -10.38 16.63
CA PRO A 76 13.75 -9.11 15.94
C PRO A 76 14.68 -9.01 14.71
N PRO A 77 14.18 -8.55 13.55
CA PRO A 77 14.96 -8.38 12.33
C PRO A 77 15.86 -7.14 12.45
N GLU A 78 16.98 -7.29 13.16
CA GLU A 78 17.91 -6.20 13.49
C GLU A 78 18.36 -5.35 12.28
N PRO A 79 18.72 -5.93 11.11
CA PRO A 79 19.11 -5.14 9.95
C PRO A 79 17.99 -4.21 9.46
N GLU A 80 16.75 -4.70 9.43
CA GLU A 80 15.57 -3.93 9.02
C GLU A 80 15.22 -2.87 10.05
N ILE A 81 15.27 -3.20 11.33
CA ILE A 81 15.03 -2.25 12.43
C ILE A 81 16.05 -1.10 12.37
N ARG A 82 17.34 -1.40 12.16
CA ARG A 82 18.39 -0.38 12.01
C ARG A 82 18.06 0.60 10.88
N ARG A 83 17.61 0.10 9.73
CA ARG A 83 17.20 0.95 8.60
C ARG A 83 16.01 1.86 8.93
N LEU A 84 15.14 1.49 9.86
CA LEU A 84 14.06 2.37 10.33
C LEU A 84 14.63 3.55 11.12
N TRP A 85 15.60 3.30 12.01
CA TRP A 85 16.28 4.35 12.77
C TRP A 85 17.02 5.32 11.86
N ASP A 86 17.77 4.80 10.89
CA ASP A 86 18.59 5.59 9.95
C ASP A 86 17.74 6.56 9.09
N ARG A 87 16.45 6.28 8.91
CA ARG A 87 15.55 7.05 8.04
C ARG A 87 14.79 8.19 8.73
N GLY A 88 14.63 8.15 10.05
CA GLY A 88 13.73 9.09 10.71
C GLY A 88 13.96 9.33 12.20
N GLY A 89 14.95 8.68 12.82
CA GLY A 89 15.31 8.86 14.24
C GLY A 89 14.29 8.33 15.25
N ARG A 90 13.00 8.28 14.92
CA ARG A 90 11.92 7.71 15.73
C ARG A 90 11.17 6.61 14.98
N ILE A 91 10.79 5.58 15.71
CA ILE A 91 9.95 4.48 15.22
C ILE A 91 8.57 4.59 15.87
N VAL A 92 7.52 4.39 15.08
CA VAL A 92 6.18 4.15 15.59
C VAL A 92 5.90 2.65 15.60
N ALA A 93 5.35 2.16 16.70
CA ALA A 93 5.05 0.76 16.94
C ALA A 93 3.58 0.57 17.34
N HIS A 94 2.95 -0.48 16.83
CA HIS A 94 1.61 -0.89 17.28
C HIS A 94 1.42 -2.39 17.06
N ASP A 95 0.46 -2.98 17.77
CA ASP A 95 0.07 -4.38 17.56
C ASP A 95 -0.57 -4.55 16.16
N HIS A 96 -0.24 -5.64 15.47
CA HIS A 96 -0.84 -5.95 14.17
C HIS A 96 -2.36 -6.12 14.32
N VAL A 97 -3.12 -5.37 13.52
CA VAL A 97 -4.58 -5.48 13.45
C VAL A 97 -4.95 -6.40 12.28
N PRO A 98 -5.63 -7.53 12.52
CA PRO A 98 -6.10 -8.39 11.46
C PRO A 98 -7.07 -7.67 10.53
N GLY A 99 -6.86 -7.82 9.22
CA GLY A 99 -7.73 -7.25 8.21
C GLY A 99 -7.03 -7.14 6.87
N THR A 100 -7.74 -6.56 5.91
CA THR A 100 -7.28 -6.32 4.56
C THR A 100 -6.85 -4.87 4.43
N PRO A 101 -5.58 -4.59 4.09
CA PRO A 101 -5.15 -3.23 3.78
C PRO A 101 -5.91 -2.70 2.56
N CYS A 102 -6.15 -1.40 2.53
CA CYS A 102 -6.74 -0.72 1.38
C CYS A 102 -6.17 0.68 1.19
N PHE A 103 -6.15 1.12 -0.07
CA PHE A 103 -6.05 2.53 -0.42
C PHE A 103 -7.45 3.10 -0.56
N VAL A 104 -7.71 4.23 0.07
CA VAL A 104 -8.99 4.94 0.01
C VAL A 104 -8.70 6.35 -0.50
N ASN A 105 -9.09 6.62 -1.74
CA ASN A 105 -8.75 7.85 -2.44
C ASN A 105 -9.99 8.70 -2.63
N GLY A 106 -9.81 10.00 -2.51
CA GLY A 106 -10.90 10.95 -2.71
C GLY A 106 -10.43 12.37 -2.90
N VAL A 107 -11.42 13.24 -3.03
CA VAL A 107 -11.24 14.69 -3.11
C VAL A 107 -12.07 15.32 -2.01
N VAL A 108 -11.55 16.40 -1.44
CA VAL A 108 -12.30 17.26 -0.55
C VAL A 108 -12.83 18.41 -1.39
N LEU A 109 -14.14 18.66 -1.33
CA LEU A 109 -14.80 19.78 -1.99
C LEU A 109 -15.61 20.52 -0.92
N ASP A 110 -15.29 21.79 -0.70
CA ASP A 110 -15.93 22.63 0.33
C ASP A 110 -15.97 21.97 1.73
N GLY A 111 -14.88 21.30 2.12
CA GLY A 111 -14.73 20.59 3.38
C GLY A 111 -15.43 19.23 3.45
N VAL A 112 -16.03 18.75 2.36
CA VAL A 112 -16.72 17.45 2.27
C VAL A 112 -15.85 16.45 1.54
N LEU A 113 -15.63 15.27 2.15
CA LEU A 113 -14.92 14.16 1.52
C LEU A 113 -15.81 13.45 0.52
N HIS A 114 -15.32 13.33 -0.71
CA HIS A 114 -15.89 12.51 -1.77
C HIS A 114 -14.90 11.47 -2.23
N LEU A 115 -15.22 10.19 -2.06
CA LEU A 115 -14.36 9.11 -2.54
C LEU A 115 -14.43 9.00 -4.06
N THR A 116 -13.26 8.86 -4.69
CA THR A 116 -13.14 8.58 -6.13
C THR A 116 -13.07 7.07 -6.35
N ASP A 117 -12.28 6.39 -5.53
CA ASP A 117 -11.94 4.98 -5.66
C ASP A 117 -11.42 4.38 -4.35
N VAL A 118 -11.61 3.06 -4.21
CA VAL A 118 -11.11 2.26 -3.08
C VAL A 118 -10.48 1.00 -3.63
N TRP A 119 -9.28 0.67 -3.17
CA TRP A 119 -8.51 -0.49 -3.64
C TRP A 119 -8.22 -1.43 -2.49
N ARG A 120 -8.69 -2.67 -2.60
CA ARG A 120 -8.28 -3.77 -1.74
C ARG A 120 -6.84 -4.16 -2.09
N CYS A 121 -5.97 -4.21 -1.09
CA CYS A 121 -4.57 -4.58 -1.29
C CYS A 121 -4.34 -6.06 -0.97
N PHE A 122 -3.49 -6.70 -1.77
CA PHE A 122 -2.99 -8.04 -1.58
C PHE A 122 -1.49 -7.97 -1.38
N SER A 123 -0.98 -8.79 -0.47
CA SER A 123 0.44 -8.78 -0.12
C SER A 123 0.99 -10.19 0.00
N LEU A 124 2.31 -10.30 -0.08
CA LEU A 124 3.06 -11.47 0.32
C LEU A 124 3.95 -11.14 1.50
N GLU A 125 3.94 -12.05 2.46
CA GLU A 125 4.82 -12.01 3.61
C GLU A 125 6.20 -12.53 3.19
N GLU A 126 7.20 -11.64 3.12
CA GLU A 126 8.58 -11.95 2.72
C GLU A 126 9.53 -11.60 3.87
N GLY A 127 9.95 -12.63 4.61
CA GLY A 127 10.76 -12.43 5.82
C GLY A 127 10.06 -11.41 6.75
N PRO A 128 10.74 -10.37 7.26
CA PRO A 128 10.14 -9.40 8.17
C PRO A 128 9.24 -8.35 7.50
N ARG A 129 8.90 -8.49 6.21
CA ARG A 129 8.12 -7.51 5.45
C ARG A 129 6.85 -8.11 4.88
N SER A 130 5.90 -7.23 4.59
CA SER A 130 4.73 -7.53 3.78
C SER A 130 4.83 -6.69 2.50
N LEU A 131 5.02 -7.35 1.36
CA LEU A 131 5.18 -6.70 0.06
C LEU A 131 3.83 -6.63 -0.64
N LEU A 132 3.40 -5.44 -1.02
CA LEU A 132 2.21 -5.25 -1.86
C LEU A 132 2.43 -5.92 -3.22
N THR A 133 1.57 -6.87 -3.56
CA THR A 133 1.62 -7.60 -4.83
C THR A 133 0.44 -7.29 -5.73
N SER A 134 -0.70 -6.83 -5.20
CA SER A 134 -1.82 -6.47 -6.05
C SER A 134 -2.75 -5.47 -5.39
N VAL A 135 -3.50 -4.74 -6.22
CA VAL A 135 -4.63 -3.92 -5.82
C VAL A 135 -5.84 -4.28 -6.66
N VAL A 136 -7.02 -4.36 -6.06
CA VAL A 136 -8.29 -4.61 -6.77
C VAL A 136 -9.32 -3.58 -6.35
N ASN A 137 -9.99 -2.92 -7.29
CA ASN A 137 -10.99 -1.91 -6.95
C ASN A 137 -12.19 -2.55 -6.23
N LEU A 138 -12.79 -1.81 -5.30
CA LEU A 138 -14.14 -2.11 -4.85
C LEU A 138 -15.16 -1.60 -5.89
N ALA A 139 -16.34 -2.20 -5.91
CA ALA A 139 -17.44 -1.68 -6.71
C ALA A 139 -17.82 -0.26 -6.22
N PRO A 140 -17.97 0.72 -7.15
CA PRO A 140 -18.45 2.05 -6.81
C PRO A 140 -19.84 1.97 -6.15
N GLY A 141 -20.04 2.75 -5.10
CA GLY A 141 -21.27 2.73 -4.31
C GLY A 141 -21.48 1.44 -3.53
N SER A 142 -20.47 0.58 -3.36
CA SER A 142 -20.59 -0.57 -2.45
C SER A 142 -20.88 -0.11 -1.01
N PRO A 143 -21.53 -0.94 -0.17
CA PRO A 143 -21.70 -0.64 1.25
C PRO A 143 -20.39 -0.28 1.95
N ARG A 144 -19.29 -0.93 1.55
CA ARG A 144 -17.96 -0.69 2.12
C ARG A 144 -17.38 0.66 1.71
N GLU A 145 -17.53 1.09 0.45
CA GLU A 145 -17.11 2.43 0.02
C GLU A 145 -17.86 3.51 0.82
N ARG A 146 -19.19 3.36 0.98
CA ARG A 146 -20.00 4.32 1.76
C ARG A 146 -19.61 4.37 3.24
N GLU A 147 -19.34 3.22 3.85
CA GLU A 147 -18.87 3.14 5.23
C GLU A 147 -17.53 3.88 5.40
N LEU A 148 -16.58 3.64 4.50
CA LEU A 148 -15.27 4.31 4.52
C LEU A 148 -15.42 5.83 4.32
N ALA A 149 -16.26 6.27 3.38
CA ALA A 149 -16.53 7.69 3.18
C ALA A 149 -17.07 8.33 4.47
N HIS A 150 -18.03 7.67 5.12
CA HIS A 150 -18.62 8.14 6.37
C HIS A 150 -17.60 8.19 7.52
N ARG A 151 -16.86 7.09 7.75
CA ARG A 151 -15.89 6.97 8.84
C ARG A 151 -14.69 7.92 8.68
N LEU A 152 -14.23 8.18 7.46
CA LEU A 152 -13.04 9.01 7.22
C LEU A 152 -13.36 10.52 7.12
N SER A 153 -14.63 10.89 6.91
CA SER A 153 -15.04 12.31 6.83
C SER A 153 -14.67 13.14 8.07
N PRO A 154 -14.85 12.65 9.31
CA PRO A 154 -14.40 13.36 10.52
C PRO A 154 -12.91 13.67 10.54
N VAL A 155 -12.06 12.78 9.99
CA VAL A 155 -10.61 13.01 9.92
C VAL A 155 -10.31 14.21 9.03
N VAL A 156 -10.87 14.23 7.81
CA VAL A 156 -10.74 15.36 6.86
C VAL A 156 -11.19 16.68 7.48
N LYS A 157 -12.33 16.66 8.17
CA LYS A 157 -12.85 17.84 8.87
C LYS A 157 -11.93 18.28 10.02
N GLY A 158 -11.43 17.34 10.81
CA GLY A 158 -10.56 17.61 11.96
C GLY A 158 -9.21 18.20 11.57
N VAL A 159 -8.66 17.79 10.42
CA VAL A 159 -7.40 18.36 9.89
C VAL A 159 -7.60 19.67 9.13
N GLY A 160 -8.86 20.10 8.93
CA GLY A 160 -9.19 21.38 8.30
C GLY A 160 -8.94 21.43 6.79
N LEU A 161 -8.99 20.29 6.09
CA LEU A 161 -8.87 20.28 4.63
C LEU A 161 -10.12 20.91 4.00
N ALA A 162 -9.95 22.01 3.27
CA ALA A 162 -11.05 22.72 2.61
C ALA A 162 -11.30 22.20 1.18
N SER A 163 -10.22 22.01 0.40
CA SER A 163 -10.30 21.48 -0.96
C SER A 163 -8.99 20.81 -1.35
N GLY A 164 -9.06 19.79 -2.21
CA GLY A 164 -7.90 19.10 -2.75
C GLY A 164 -7.97 17.57 -2.65
N PRO A 165 -6.98 16.85 -3.20
CA PRO A 165 -6.94 15.41 -3.16
C PRO A 165 -6.51 14.91 -1.77
N VAL A 166 -7.04 13.76 -1.38
CA VAL A 166 -6.61 13.05 -0.17
C VAL A 166 -6.56 11.54 -0.42
N THR A 167 -5.50 10.91 0.06
CA THR A 167 -5.34 9.46 0.05
C THR A 167 -5.15 8.96 1.47
N PHE A 168 -5.91 7.93 1.84
CA PHE A 168 -5.74 7.19 3.08
C PHE A 168 -5.21 5.79 2.77
N GLU A 169 -4.31 5.32 3.62
CA GLU A 169 -4.04 3.90 3.79
C GLU A 169 -4.75 3.42 5.05
N ALA A 170 -5.57 2.39 4.93
CA ALA A 170 -6.31 1.84 6.05
C ALA A 170 -6.24 0.31 6.08
N VAL A 171 -6.51 -0.27 7.25
CA VAL A 171 -6.78 -1.71 7.41
C VAL A 171 -8.27 -1.87 7.69
N THR A 172 -8.89 -2.80 6.97
CA THR A 172 -10.31 -3.08 7.04
C THR A 172 -10.54 -4.52 7.52
N GLY A 173 -11.29 -4.73 8.59
CA GLY A 173 -11.45 -6.04 9.21
C GLY A 173 -12.90 -6.45 9.43
N ALA A 174 -13.08 -7.63 10.03
CA ALA A 174 -14.39 -8.11 10.44
C ALA A 174 -15.07 -7.13 11.43
N GLY A 175 -16.41 -7.19 11.49
CA GLY A 175 -17.20 -6.39 12.42
C GLY A 175 -17.13 -4.87 12.17
N GLY A 176 -16.80 -4.43 10.96
CA GLY A 176 -16.69 -3.01 10.63
C GLY A 176 -15.39 -2.35 11.11
N THR A 177 -14.37 -3.14 11.45
CA THR A 177 -13.06 -2.60 11.85
C THR A 177 -12.48 -1.76 10.72
N VAL A 178 -12.05 -0.53 11.06
CA VAL A 178 -11.30 0.38 10.19
C VAL A 178 -10.19 1.00 11.02
N LYS A 179 -8.94 0.88 10.59
CA LYS A 179 -7.79 1.55 11.23
C LYS A 179 -6.98 2.31 10.19
N VAL A 180 -6.76 3.60 10.40
CA VAL A 180 -5.99 4.45 9.48
C VAL A 180 -4.50 4.29 9.76
N VAL A 181 -3.78 3.79 8.77
CA VAL A 181 -2.31 3.59 8.81
C VAL A 181 -1.59 4.91 8.59
N LYS A 182 -2.03 5.66 7.57
CA LYS A 182 -1.59 7.02 7.28
C LYS A 182 -2.58 7.71 6.35
N PHE A 183 -2.45 9.02 6.20
CA PHE A 183 -3.12 9.77 5.15
C PHE A 183 -2.20 10.86 4.59
N ALA A 184 -2.48 11.33 3.38
CA ALA A 184 -1.76 12.42 2.78
C ALA A 184 -2.70 13.32 1.98
N ALA A 185 -2.53 14.64 2.10
CA ALA A 185 -3.28 15.66 1.35
C ALA A 185 -2.69 15.84 -0.07
N ARG A 186 -2.57 14.73 -0.79
CA ARG A 186 -2.07 14.66 -2.17
C ARG A 186 -2.82 13.59 -2.94
N ALA A 187 -2.68 13.61 -4.26
CA ALA A 187 -3.18 12.54 -5.10
C ALA A 187 -2.43 11.23 -4.83
N ALA A 188 -3.12 10.12 -5.04
CA ALA A 188 -2.57 8.78 -5.05
C ALA A 188 -1.45 8.66 -6.10
N GLY A 189 -0.44 7.86 -5.76
CA GLY A 189 0.63 7.54 -6.69
C GLY A 189 0.19 6.54 -7.76
N HIS A 190 1.03 6.39 -8.80
CA HIS A 190 0.91 5.31 -9.76
C HIS A 190 0.96 3.94 -9.03
N PRO A 191 0.15 2.93 -9.42
CA PRO A 191 -0.67 2.86 -10.64
C PRO A 191 -2.13 3.33 -10.51
N LEU A 192 -2.58 3.77 -9.32
CA LEU A 192 -4.02 3.92 -9.04
C LEU A 192 -4.76 4.85 -10.01
N PRO A 193 -4.25 6.05 -10.39
CA PRO A 193 -4.93 6.89 -11.37
C PRO A 193 -5.09 6.23 -12.74
N HIS A 194 -4.09 5.44 -13.17
CA HIS A 194 -4.17 4.70 -14.43
C HIS A 194 -5.25 3.61 -14.37
N LEU A 195 -5.34 2.89 -13.26
CA LEU A 195 -6.37 1.86 -13.07
C LEU A 195 -7.79 2.47 -13.04
N CYS A 196 -7.97 3.65 -12.45
CA CYS A 196 -9.24 4.40 -12.53
C CYS A 196 -9.61 4.69 -14.00
N SER A 197 -8.66 5.12 -14.83
CA SER A 197 -8.89 5.37 -16.24
C SER A 197 -9.35 4.11 -17.00
N LEU A 198 -8.77 2.94 -16.72
CA LEU A 198 -9.18 1.67 -17.34
C LEU A 198 -10.64 1.28 -17.01
N LEU A 199 -11.10 1.65 -15.82
CA LEU A 199 -12.47 1.44 -15.33
C LEU A 199 -13.45 2.52 -15.79
N GLY A 200 -12.98 3.62 -16.40
CA GLY A 200 -13.82 4.78 -16.69
C GLY A 200 -14.24 5.55 -15.43
N LEU A 201 -13.53 5.38 -14.32
CA LEU A 201 -13.75 6.14 -13.08
C LEU A 201 -12.97 7.46 -13.14
N PRO A 202 -13.51 8.56 -12.60
CA PRO A 202 -12.75 9.79 -12.43
C PRO A 202 -11.70 9.55 -11.34
N ASP A 203 -10.43 9.75 -11.67
CA ASP A 203 -9.38 9.87 -10.66
C ASP A 203 -9.53 11.19 -9.88
N GLN A 204 -8.67 11.41 -8.88
CA GLN A 204 -8.73 12.61 -8.04
C GLN A 204 -8.53 13.91 -8.83
N ALA A 205 -7.73 13.90 -9.91
CA ALA A 205 -7.52 15.09 -10.73
C ALA A 205 -8.77 15.44 -11.55
N ALA A 206 -9.38 14.44 -12.18
CA ALA A 206 -10.63 14.59 -12.92
C ALA A 206 -11.80 14.98 -11.99
N ALA A 207 -11.86 14.40 -10.79
CA ALA A 207 -12.87 14.74 -9.79
C ALA A 207 -12.73 16.17 -9.26
N LEU A 208 -11.50 16.67 -9.05
CA LEU A 208 -11.28 18.07 -8.68
C LEU A 208 -11.68 19.03 -9.81
N ALA A 209 -11.34 18.70 -11.05
CA ALA A 209 -11.66 19.55 -12.20
C ALA A 209 -13.16 19.59 -12.51
N GLY A 210 -13.87 18.46 -12.38
CA GLY A 210 -15.30 18.34 -12.69
C GLY A 210 -16.24 18.46 -11.49
N GLY A 211 -15.71 18.50 -10.26
CA GLY A 211 -16.46 18.58 -9.02
C GLY A 211 -17.47 17.44 -8.84
N SER A 212 -18.60 17.74 -8.18
CA SER A 212 -19.68 16.79 -7.92
C SER A 212 -20.27 16.15 -9.18
N ARG A 213 -20.22 16.84 -10.34
CA ARG A 213 -20.71 16.32 -11.61
C ARG A 213 -19.86 15.16 -12.12
N ALA A 214 -18.54 15.21 -11.98
CA ALA A 214 -17.67 14.10 -12.37
C ALA A 214 -17.95 12.86 -11.52
N LEU A 215 -18.15 13.05 -10.21
CA LEU A 215 -18.44 11.98 -9.26
C LEU A 215 -19.84 11.37 -9.45
N ALA A 216 -20.82 12.16 -9.87
CA ALA A 216 -22.16 11.68 -10.20
C ALA A 216 -22.20 10.87 -11.50
N GLY A 217 -21.24 11.08 -12.40
CA GLY A 217 -21.15 10.38 -13.69
C GLY A 217 -20.41 9.04 -13.66
N ARG A 218 -20.10 8.51 -12.47
CA ARG A 218 -19.37 7.23 -12.35
C ARG A 218 -20.18 6.09 -12.96
N PRO A 219 -19.57 5.19 -13.76
CA PRO A 219 -20.22 3.97 -14.22
C PRO A 219 -20.71 3.14 -13.02
N THR A 220 -21.92 2.58 -13.14
CA THR A 220 -22.49 1.71 -12.10
C THR A 220 -21.82 0.35 -12.04
N GLU A 221 -21.35 -0.15 -13.18
CA GLU A 221 -20.71 -1.46 -13.33
C GLU A 221 -19.44 -1.33 -14.19
N PRO A 222 -18.35 -0.74 -13.65
CA PRO A 222 -17.11 -0.59 -14.41
C PRO A 222 -16.35 -1.91 -14.63
N GLY A 223 -16.79 -2.99 -14.00
CA GLY A 223 -16.03 -4.23 -13.81
C GLY A 223 -14.92 -4.04 -12.78
N PHE A 224 -13.91 -4.89 -12.87
CA PHE A 224 -12.79 -4.96 -11.93
C PHE A 224 -11.46 -5.04 -12.67
N VAL A 225 -10.44 -4.41 -12.10
CA VAL A 225 -9.05 -4.47 -12.58
C VAL A 225 -8.10 -4.75 -11.43
N ALA A 226 -6.98 -5.38 -11.76
CA ALA A 226 -5.85 -5.54 -10.86
C ALA A 226 -4.53 -5.25 -11.57
N ASP A 227 -3.67 -4.46 -10.93
CA ASP A 227 -2.23 -4.58 -11.11
C ASP A 227 -1.79 -5.80 -10.29
N TYR A 228 -1.04 -6.71 -10.89
CA TYR A 228 -0.42 -7.82 -10.15
C TYR A 228 1.10 -7.85 -10.39
N ALA A 229 1.86 -7.59 -9.33
CA ALA A 229 3.32 -7.59 -9.29
C ALA A 229 3.90 -8.89 -8.70
N PHE A 230 4.91 -9.42 -9.39
CA PHE A 230 5.67 -10.61 -9.01
C PHE A 230 6.93 -10.25 -8.24
N VAL A 231 7.25 -11.02 -7.20
CA VAL A 231 8.40 -10.81 -6.31
C VAL A 231 9.58 -11.62 -6.83
N ALA A 232 10.73 -10.95 -7.03
CA ALA A 232 12.01 -11.62 -7.20
C ALA A 232 12.70 -11.75 -5.83
N ARG A 233 12.95 -12.99 -5.38
CA ARG A 233 13.70 -13.25 -4.13
C ARG A 233 15.20 -13.24 -4.34
N GLU A 234 15.62 -13.51 -5.57
CA GLU A 234 17.01 -13.56 -5.99
C GLU A 234 17.23 -12.62 -7.17
N GLY A 235 18.47 -12.13 -7.30
CA GLY A 235 18.92 -11.34 -8.43
C GLY A 235 19.85 -12.13 -9.33
N GLY A 236 19.93 -11.75 -10.59
CA GLY A 236 20.79 -12.38 -11.57
C GLY A 236 20.25 -12.21 -12.98
N ARG A 237 20.84 -12.94 -13.93
CA ARG A 237 20.36 -12.95 -15.31
C ARG A 237 19.14 -13.86 -15.42
N LEU A 238 18.00 -13.30 -15.83
CA LEU A 238 16.76 -14.03 -16.02
C LEU A 238 16.94 -15.11 -17.09
N VAL A 239 16.59 -16.35 -16.75
CA VAL A 239 16.54 -17.47 -17.69
C VAL A 239 15.14 -17.63 -18.25
N ARG A 240 14.12 -17.58 -17.38
CA ARG A 240 12.70 -17.66 -17.75
C ARG A 240 11.79 -17.22 -16.61
N ILE A 241 10.53 -16.95 -16.96
CA ILE A 241 9.44 -16.77 -16.01
C ILE A 241 8.63 -18.07 -15.97
N GLU A 242 8.63 -18.75 -14.82
CA GLU A 242 8.00 -20.04 -14.64
C GLU A 242 6.48 -19.97 -14.82
N GLY A 243 5.96 -20.78 -15.74
CA GLY A 243 4.52 -20.89 -16.06
C GLY A 243 3.86 -19.60 -16.52
N LEU A 244 4.62 -18.71 -17.16
CA LEU A 244 4.09 -17.49 -17.79
C LEU A 244 2.94 -17.79 -18.77
N ASP A 245 3.01 -18.89 -19.52
CA ASP A 245 1.93 -19.27 -20.45
C ASP A 245 0.60 -19.53 -19.73
N LYS A 246 0.65 -20.12 -18.52
CA LYS A 246 -0.55 -20.36 -17.70
C LYS A 246 -1.13 -19.05 -17.19
N ILE A 247 -0.26 -18.11 -16.79
CA ILE A 247 -0.65 -16.77 -16.35
C ILE A 247 -1.31 -15.99 -17.49
N ARG A 248 -0.74 -16.05 -18.70
CA ARG A 248 -1.31 -15.38 -19.89
C ARG A 248 -2.59 -16.02 -20.40
N ALA A 249 -2.88 -17.26 -20.00
CA ALA A 249 -4.10 -17.97 -20.33
C ALA A 249 -5.25 -17.72 -19.32
N LEU A 250 -5.02 -16.95 -18.25
CA LEU A 250 -6.05 -16.61 -17.27
C LEU A 250 -7.20 -15.83 -17.91
N ARG A 251 -8.41 -16.02 -17.40
CA ARG A 251 -9.61 -15.38 -17.95
C ARG A 251 -9.61 -13.87 -17.75
N SER A 252 -8.96 -13.40 -16.68
CA SER A 252 -8.80 -11.97 -16.44
C SER A 252 -7.52 -11.40 -17.05
N TYR A 253 -6.65 -12.16 -17.73
CA TYR A 253 -5.40 -11.60 -18.26
C TYR A 253 -5.68 -10.52 -19.32
N ALA A 254 -5.16 -9.31 -19.11
CA ALA A 254 -5.41 -8.15 -19.95
C ALA A 254 -4.13 -7.49 -20.52
N GLY A 255 -2.96 -8.06 -20.22
CA GLY A 255 -1.69 -7.64 -20.80
C GLY A 255 -0.54 -7.64 -19.79
N ASP A 256 0.67 -7.47 -20.32
CA ASP A 256 1.86 -7.21 -19.51
C ASP A 256 1.91 -5.71 -19.19
N ILE A 257 2.18 -5.33 -17.93
CA ILE A 257 2.49 -3.95 -17.57
C ILE A 257 3.99 -3.73 -17.82
N PHE A 258 4.80 -4.56 -17.18
CA PHE A 258 6.22 -4.71 -17.49
C PHE A 258 6.65 -6.12 -17.10
N LEU A 259 7.26 -6.87 -18.01
CA LEU A 259 7.86 -8.17 -17.68
C LEU A 259 9.29 -8.20 -18.19
N PRO A 260 10.25 -8.62 -17.36
CA PRO A 260 11.63 -8.79 -17.81
C PRO A 260 11.72 -9.89 -18.86
N THR A 261 12.60 -9.70 -19.83
CA THR A 261 12.84 -10.68 -20.89
C THR A 261 14.01 -11.60 -20.54
N PRO A 262 13.98 -12.89 -20.95
CA PRO A 262 15.12 -13.79 -20.77
C PRO A 262 16.43 -13.15 -21.27
N GLY A 263 17.45 -13.13 -20.40
CA GLY A 263 18.72 -12.45 -20.61
C GLY A 263 18.85 -11.10 -19.91
N GLU A 264 17.76 -10.48 -19.45
CA GLU A 264 17.86 -9.26 -18.64
C GLU A 264 18.34 -9.57 -17.21
N THR A 265 18.98 -8.59 -16.58
CA THR A 265 19.35 -8.68 -15.16
C THR A 265 18.17 -8.20 -14.32
N ILE A 266 17.74 -9.03 -13.37
CA ILE A 266 16.75 -8.65 -12.34
C ILE A 266 17.42 -8.53 -10.98
N THR A 267 16.87 -7.68 -10.12
CA THR A 267 17.30 -7.51 -8.73
C THR A 267 16.26 -8.08 -7.77
N PRO A 268 16.66 -8.52 -6.57
CA PRO A 268 15.69 -8.89 -5.55
C PRO A 268 14.74 -7.73 -5.26
N THR A 269 13.45 -8.02 -5.14
CA THR A 269 12.42 -7.06 -4.78
C THR A 269 12.58 -6.67 -3.32
N THR A 270 12.89 -5.40 -3.06
CA THR A 270 13.07 -4.87 -1.69
C THR A 270 11.95 -3.92 -1.25
N GLY A 271 10.98 -3.63 -2.12
CA GLY A 271 9.90 -2.67 -1.90
C GLY A 271 8.67 -2.96 -2.76
N GLU A 272 7.84 -1.94 -2.96
CA GLU A 272 6.64 -2.04 -3.78
C GLU A 272 6.98 -2.10 -5.28
N GLY A 273 6.09 -2.70 -6.09
CA GLY A 273 6.20 -2.75 -7.55
C GLY A 273 6.74 -4.05 -8.14
N GLY A 274 7.37 -4.93 -7.36
CA GLY A 274 7.86 -6.23 -7.86
C GLY A 274 8.98 -6.14 -8.90
N ALA A 275 9.37 -7.28 -9.46
CA ALA A 275 10.35 -7.41 -10.55
C ALA A 275 9.71 -7.60 -11.93
N GLY A 276 8.38 -7.70 -11.97
CA GLY A 276 7.54 -7.78 -13.16
C GLY A 276 6.09 -7.67 -12.75
N ALA A 277 5.23 -7.10 -13.59
CA ALA A 277 3.80 -6.95 -13.34
C ALA A 277 2.95 -7.18 -14.58
N ILE A 278 1.73 -7.68 -14.34
CA ILE A 278 0.69 -7.91 -15.35
C ILE A 278 -0.58 -7.15 -14.97
N LEU A 279 -1.41 -6.88 -15.97
CA LEU A 279 -2.74 -6.32 -15.80
C LEU A 279 -3.77 -7.44 -15.86
N LEU A 280 -4.64 -7.48 -14.86
CA LEU A 280 -5.82 -8.32 -14.83
C LEU A 280 -7.07 -7.45 -14.95
N ARG A 281 -8.08 -7.89 -15.71
CA ARG A 281 -9.38 -7.24 -15.87
C ARG A 281 -10.48 -8.25 -16.10
N ASN A 282 -11.59 -8.13 -15.37
CA ASN A 282 -12.78 -8.93 -15.60
C ASN A 282 -14.04 -8.15 -15.20
N GLN A 283 -15.20 -8.53 -15.74
CA GLN A 283 -16.49 -7.98 -15.28
C GLN A 283 -16.93 -8.62 -13.96
N ASP A 284 -16.50 -9.87 -13.72
CA ASP A 284 -16.83 -10.63 -12.53
C ASP A 284 -15.71 -10.52 -11.48
N GLU A 285 -16.05 -10.06 -10.27
CA GLU A 285 -15.11 -9.94 -9.15
C GLU A 285 -14.55 -11.31 -8.76
N GLU A 286 -15.38 -12.36 -8.77
CA GLU A 286 -14.99 -13.69 -8.32
C GLU A 286 -13.91 -14.28 -9.23
N ILE A 287 -14.07 -14.13 -10.55
CA ILE A 287 -13.06 -14.55 -11.53
C ILE A 287 -11.76 -13.78 -11.31
N LEU A 288 -11.83 -12.45 -11.18
CA LEU A 288 -10.63 -11.64 -10.97
C LEU A 288 -9.90 -12.04 -9.70
N LEU A 289 -10.63 -12.23 -8.58
CA LEU A 289 -10.05 -12.62 -7.30
C LEU A 289 -9.46 -14.02 -7.34
N ALA A 290 -10.09 -14.96 -8.03
CA ALA A 290 -9.54 -16.30 -8.23
C ALA A 290 -8.21 -16.26 -9.04
N ASP A 291 -8.16 -15.44 -10.09
CA ASP A 291 -6.96 -15.26 -10.91
C ASP A 291 -5.84 -14.51 -10.14
N VAL A 292 -6.19 -13.57 -9.25
CA VAL A 292 -5.24 -12.93 -8.31
C VAL A 292 -4.68 -13.96 -7.32
N GLU A 293 -5.51 -14.83 -6.72
CA GLU A 293 -5.02 -15.85 -5.79
C GLU A 293 -4.17 -16.91 -6.51
N PHE A 294 -4.52 -17.27 -7.75
CA PHE A 294 -3.66 -18.10 -8.58
C PHE A 294 -2.27 -17.46 -8.75
N CYS A 295 -2.23 -16.17 -9.08
CA CYS A 295 -0.96 -15.44 -9.19
C CYS A 295 -0.23 -15.36 -7.84
N GLN A 296 -0.92 -15.20 -6.70
CA GLN A 296 -0.32 -15.24 -5.36
C GLN A 296 0.35 -16.57 -5.09
N GLN A 297 -0.32 -17.66 -5.41
CA GLN A 297 0.25 -18.99 -5.23
C GLN A 297 1.50 -19.20 -6.08
N ARG A 298 1.47 -18.81 -7.36
CA ARG A 298 2.66 -18.89 -8.24
C ARG A 298 3.81 -18.02 -7.73
N ASN A 299 3.49 -16.84 -7.20
CA ASN A 299 4.47 -15.91 -6.65
C ASN A 299 5.12 -16.45 -5.36
N ARG A 300 4.37 -17.14 -4.50
CA ARG A 300 4.90 -17.90 -3.34
C ARG A 300 5.86 -19.02 -3.76
N GLU A 301 5.54 -19.73 -4.85
CA GLU A 301 6.40 -20.79 -5.41
C GLU A 301 7.70 -20.25 -6.03
N GLY A 302 7.72 -18.96 -6.38
CA GLY A 302 8.81 -18.33 -7.11
C GLY A 302 8.60 -18.43 -8.62
N VAL A 303 8.51 -17.27 -9.29
CA VAL A 303 8.25 -17.21 -10.73
C VAL A 303 9.49 -16.90 -11.56
N PHE A 304 10.55 -16.34 -10.97
CA PHE A 304 11.75 -15.97 -11.72
C PHE A 304 12.83 -17.04 -11.55
N ALA A 305 13.21 -17.69 -12.65
CA ALA A 305 14.39 -18.54 -12.70
C ALA A 305 15.58 -17.70 -13.15
N VAL A 306 16.61 -17.56 -12.31
CA VAL A 306 17.81 -16.78 -12.60
C VAL A 306 19.04 -17.67 -12.67
N ALA A 307 19.98 -17.32 -13.55
CA ALA A 307 21.32 -17.85 -13.53
C ALA A 307 22.19 -16.97 -12.63
N ALA A 308 23.05 -17.59 -11.81
CA ALA A 308 24.05 -16.87 -11.06
C ALA A 308 24.97 -16.10 -12.01
N ASP A 309 25.23 -14.83 -11.72
CA ASP A 309 26.21 -14.05 -12.48
C ASP A 309 27.60 -14.66 -12.27
N ALA A 310 28.09 -15.38 -13.29
CA ALA A 310 29.47 -15.85 -13.35
C ALA A 310 30.40 -14.66 -13.58
N GLY A 311 30.60 -13.79 -12.58
CA GLY A 311 31.41 -12.60 -12.82
C GLY A 311 31.43 -11.49 -11.76
N ARG A 312 31.49 -11.81 -10.47
CA ARG A 312 32.15 -10.90 -9.51
C ARG A 312 33.01 -11.72 -8.55
N PRO A 313 34.35 -11.60 -8.56
CA PRO A 313 35.14 -12.11 -7.46
C PRO A 313 34.70 -11.37 -6.21
N LEU A 314 34.40 -12.12 -5.15
CA LEU A 314 34.22 -11.59 -3.81
C LEU A 314 35.50 -10.83 -3.45
N GLY A 315 35.45 -9.50 -3.57
CA GLY A 315 36.49 -8.62 -3.08
C GLY A 315 36.60 -8.82 -1.58
N ARG A 316 37.80 -9.21 -1.16
CA ARG A 316 38.23 -9.34 0.23
C ARG A 316 38.14 -8.03 0.98
#